data_AF-G0NSY1-F1
#
_entry.id   AF-G0NSY1-F1
#
_cell.length_a   1.000
_cell.length_b   1.000
_cell.length_c   1.000
_cell.angle_alpha   90.00
_cell.angle_beta   90.00
_cell.angle_gamma   90.00
#
_symmetry.space_group_name_H-M   'P 1'
#
loop_
_entity.id
_entity.type
_entity.pdbx_description
1 polymer ?
#
loop_
_entity_poly.entity_id
_entity_poly.type
_entity_poly.pdbx_seq_one_letter_code
_entity_poly.pdbx_strand_id
1 'polypeptide(L)'
;MRHVEEIDDDRSDSEGFYDYCTFLKSIHNYTIVLEDPGFVFLRSEIMEELEKPETYGLSTPESKIAEAIDYGIKIVTKSIRPDDGRSLSTFRLHEFLRSLKHQLLNLGIQIDNEIVTNITSVIDKTDPDMVIPMIKIKFALENIFEKIRP
;
A
#
# COMPACT_ATOMS: atom_id res chain seq x y z
N MET A 1 16.45 -0.23 51.55
CA MET A 1 15.14 -0.52 50.95
C MET A 1 15.12 0.19 49.61
N ARG A 2 14.96 -0.53 48.50
CA ARG A 2 15.30 -0.08 47.14
C ARG A 2 14.33 1.00 46.68
N HIS A 3 14.85 2.13 46.21
CA HIS A 3 14.15 3.02 45.30
C HIS A 3 14.05 2.30 43.95
N VAL A 4 12.81 2.06 43.51
CA VAL A 4 12.52 1.68 42.13
C VAL A 4 12.31 3.00 41.40
N GLU A 5 13.26 3.36 40.54
CA GLU A 5 13.02 4.38 39.53
C GLU A 5 12.11 3.73 38.48
N GLU A 6 10.84 4.14 38.48
CA GLU A 6 9.95 3.97 37.34
C GLU A 6 10.52 4.83 36.21
N ILE A 7 11.12 4.17 35.22
CA ILE A 7 11.43 4.78 33.94
C ILE A 7 10.09 4.81 33.21
N ASP A 8 9.43 5.97 33.23
CA ASP A 8 8.37 6.30 32.29
C ASP A 8 9.00 6.27 30.89
N ASP A 9 8.78 5.16 30.18
CA ASP A 9 9.02 5.02 28.74
C ASP A 9 8.00 5.92 28.04
N ASP A 10 8.28 7.22 28.05
CA ASP A 10 7.62 8.24 27.22
C ASP A 10 7.96 7.92 25.76
N ARG A 11 7.33 6.87 25.23
CA ARG A 11 7.23 6.61 23.81
C ARG A 11 6.43 7.76 23.25
N SER A 12 7.10 8.85 22.93
CA SER A 12 6.55 9.81 22.00
C SER A 12 6.21 9.00 20.75
N ASP A 13 4.92 8.84 20.46
CA ASP A 13 4.44 8.37 19.16
C ASP A 13 4.82 9.44 18.12
N SER A 14 6.11 9.52 17.80
CA SER A 14 6.61 10.41 16.78
C SER A 14 6.15 9.83 15.45
N GLU A 15 5.18 10.49 14.82
CA GLU A 15 4.68 10.11 13.51
C GLU A 15 5.84 9.99 12.51
N GLY A 16 5.95 8.83 11.86
CA GLY A 16 6.95 8.60 10.82
C GLY A 16 6.65 9.42 9.57
N PHE A 17 7.70 9.89 8.89
CA PHE A 17 7.60 10.59 7.61
C PHE A 17 8.43 9.87 6.57
N TYR A 18 7.84 9.62 5.40
CA TYR A 18 8.45 8.81 4.35
C TYR A 18 8.53 9.57 3.03
N ASP A 19 9.56 9.30 2.23
CA ASP A 19 9.80 9.98 0.96
C ASP A 19 8.68 9.73 -0.05
N TYR A 20 7.97 10.79 -0.44
CA TYR A 20 6.81 10.72 -1.33
C TYR A 20 7.19 10.19 -2.72
N CYS A 21 8.33 10.63 -3.25
CA CYS A 21 8.85 10.15 -4.53
C CYS A 21 9.08 8.64 -4.56
N THR A 22 9.63 8.08 -3.49
CA THR A 22 9.88 6.64 -3.34
C THR A 22 8.56 5.87 -3.32
N PHE A 23 7.54 6.41 -2.64
CA PHE A 23 6.19 5.82 -2.64
C PHE A 23 5.57 5.82 -4.04
N LEU A 24 5.62 6.94 -4.75
CA LEU A 24 5.09 7.05 -6.11
C LEU A 24 5.80 6.10 -7.09
N LYS A 25 7.13 6.05 -7.05
CA LYS A 25 7.92 5.10 -7.86
C LYS A 25 7.55 3.66 -7.57
N SER A 26 7.26 3.34 -6.31
CA SER A 26 6.83 2.01 -5.88
C SER A 26 5.49 1.61 -6.52
N ILE A 27 4.48 2.49 -6.50
CA ILE A 27 3.20 2.26 -7.20
C ILE A 27 3.44 2.12 -8.70
N HIS A 28 4.15 3.07 -9.30
CA HIS A 28 4.44 3.08 -10.73
C HIS A 28 5.09 1.75 -11.18
N ASN A 29 6.15 1.33 -10.48
CA ASN A 29 6.83 0.07 -10.80
C ASN A 29 5.93 -1.15 -10.65
N TYR A 30 5.05 -1.17 -9.64
CA TYR A 30 4.09 -2.26 -9.51
C TYR A 30 3.11 -2.30 -10.68
N THR A 31 2.62 -1.14 -11.14
CA THR A 31 1.76 -1.12 -12.33
C THR A 31 2.48 -1.63 -13.57
N ILE A 32 3.79 -1.39 -13.73
CA ILE A 32 4.59 -1.96 -14.84
C ILE A 32 4.62 -3.48 -14.75
N VAL A 33 4.89 -4.03 -13.58
CA VAL A 33 4.95 -5.49 -13.35
C VAL A 33 3.63 -6.19 -13.66
N LEU A 34 2.50 -5.51 -13.45
CA LEU A 34 1.18 -6.07 -13.78
C LEU A 34 0.94 -6.19 -15.30
N GLU A 35 1.72 -5.48 -16.13
CA GLU A 35 1.65 -5.49 -17.60
C GLU A 35 0.25 -5.26 -18.22
N ASP A 36 -0.72 -4.79 -17.42
CA ASP A 36 -2.10 -4.59 -17.87
C ASP A 36 -2.29 -3.17 -18.46
N PRO A 37 -2.89 -3.04 -19.67
CA PRO A 37 -3.07 -1.77 -20.35
C PRO A 37 -4.03 -0.81 -19.62
N GLY A 38 -4.85 -1.31 -18.71
CA GLY A 38 -5.74 -0.51 -17.87
C GLY A 38 -4.99 0.50 -16.99
N PHE A 39 -3.70 0.27 -16.71
CA PHE A 39 -2.88 1.16 -15.88
C PHE A 39 -2.15 2.27 -16.63
N VAL A 40 -2.26 2.37 -17.95
CA VAL A 40 -1.52 3.39 -18.75
C VAL A 40 -1.74 4.80 -18.22
N PHE A 41 -2.98 5.17 -17.92
CA PHE A 41 -3.29 6.51 -17.40
C PHE A 41 -2.66 6.76 -16.02
N LEU A 42 -2.79 5.82 -15.08
CA LEU A 42 -2.18 5.94 -13.75
C LEU A 42 -0.65 6.03 -13.84
N ARG A 43 -0.02 5.28 -14.74
CA ARG A 43 1.43 5.36 -14.98
C ARG A 43 1.83 6.76 -15.43
N SER A 44 1.14 7.31 -16.43
CA SER A 44 1.41 8.66 -16.93
C SER A 44 1.21 9.71 -15.85
N GLU A 45 0.12 9.62 -15.09
CA GLU A 45 -0.19 10.60 -14.04
C GLU A 45 0.83 10.58 -12.90
N ILE A 46 1.30 9.41 -12.48
CA ILE A 46 2.38 9.29 -11.50
C ILE A 46 3.70 9.85 -12.06
N MET A 47 4.00 9.62 -13.34
CA MET A 47 5.21 10.16 -13.98
C MET A 47 5.16 11.68 -14.07
N GLU A 48 4.02 12.26 -14.47
CA GLU A 48 3.80 13.71 -14.49
C GLU A 48 3.97 14.32 -13.10
N GLU A 49 3.45 13.66 -12.06
CA GLU A 49 3.65 14.07 -10.66
C GLU A 49 5.13 14.02 -10.24
N LEU A 50 5.87 12.98 -10.64
CA LEU A 50 7.30 12.83 -10.34
C LEU A 50 8.18 13.84 -11.09
N GLU A 51 7.72 14.40 -12.22
CA GLU A 51 8.45 15.41 -12.99
C GLU A 51 8.32 16.82 -12.40
N LYS A 52 7.34 17.05 -11.52
CA LYS A 52 7.12 18.35 -10.87
C LYS A 52 8.26 18.70 -9.89
N PRO A 53 8.91 19.87 -10.04
CA PRO A 53 9.97 20.31 -9.13
C PRO A 53 9.54 20.37 -7.65
N GLU A 54 8.27 20.67 -7.38
CA GLU A 54 7.69 20.75 -6.04
C GLU A 54 7.54 19.38 -5.35
N THR A 55 7.59 18.29 -6.09
CA THR A 55 7.49 16.92 -5.56
C THR A 55 8.76 16.49 -4.83
N TYR A 56 9.92 17.05 -5.23
CA TYR A 56 11.22 16.68 -4.67
C TYR A 56 11.36 17.15 -3.22
N GLY A 57 11.65 16.20 -2.31
CA GLY A 57 11.80 16.47 -0.89
C GLY A 57 10.49 16.49 -0.11
N LEU A 58 9.34 16.23 -0.75
CA LEU A 58 8.09 16.01 -0.04
C LEU A 58 8.16 14.71 0.77
N SER A 59 7.61 14.79 1.97
CA SER A 59 7.43 13.63 2.84
C SER A 59 5.96 13.42 3.13
N THR A 60 5.55 12.16 3.21
CA THR A 60 4.19 11.75 3.52
C THR A 60 4.15 11.20 4.93
N PRO A 61 3.22 11.68 5.79
CA PRO A 61 3.03 11.11 7.12
C PRO A 61 2.62 9.66 7.05
N GLU A 62 3.09 8.85 8.00
CA GLU A 62 2.76 7.42 8.09
C GLU A 62 1.26 7.19 8.16
N SER A 63 0.53 8.01 8.93
CA SER A 63 -0.92 7.90 9.07
C SER A 63 -1.65 8.04 7.73
N LYS A 64 -1.20 8.98 6.88
CA LYS A 64 -1.74 9.21 5.53
C LYS A 64 -1.46 8.02 4.62
N ILE A 65 -0.27 7.43 4.70
CA ILE A 65 0.07 6.19 3.98
C ILE A 65 -0.82 5.04 4.45
N ALA A 66 -0.94 4.85 5.76
CA ALA A 66 -1.73 3.78 6.36
C ALA A 66 -3.21 3.88 5.95
N GLU A 67 -3.80 5.08 6.00
CA GLU A 67 -5.18 5.31 5.58
C GLU A 67 -5.38 5.01 4.09
N ALA A 68 -4.45 5.46 3.23
CA ALA A 68 -4.52 5.21 1.79
C ALA A 68 -4.47 3.72 1.48
N ILE A 69 -3.54 2.99 2.09
CA ILE A 69 -3.36 1.55 1.88
C ILE A 69 -4.55 0.76 2.43
N ASP A 70 -5.02 1.06 3.64
CA ASP A 70 -6.19 0.40 4.23
C ASP A 70 -7.44 0.61 3.36
N TYR A 71 -7.61 1.81 2.79
CA TYR A 71 -8.67 2.08 1.83
C TYR A 71 -8.56 1.22 0.56
N GLY A 72 -7.36 1.10 -0.01
CA GLY A 72 -7.08 0.21 -1.14
C GLY A 72 -7.37 -1.26 -0.83
N ILE A 73 -6.99 -1.75 0.35
CA ILE A 73 -7.28 -3.11 0.83
C ILE A 73 -8.80 -3.32 0.92
N LYS A 74 -9.55 -2.36 1.47
CA LYS A 74 -11.02 -2.41 1.55
C LYS A 74 -11.68 -2.50 0.18
N ILE A 75 -11.14 -1.82 -0.84
CA ILE A 75 -11.65 -1.92 -2.22
C ILE A 75 -11.50 -3.35 -2.77
N VAL A 76 -10.30 -3.92 -2.66
CA VAL A 76 -10.03 -5.24 -3.26
C VAL A 76 -10.71 -6.36 -2.49
N THR A 77 -10.70 -6.32 -1.16
CA THR A 77 -11.30 -7.35 -0.28
C THR A 77 -12.80 -7.46 -0.46
N LYS A 78 -13.51 -6.36 -0.74
CA LYS A 78 -14.95 -6.36 -1.08
C LYS A 78 -15.26 -7.03 -2.43
N SER A 79 -14.25 -7.26 -3.26
CA SER A 79 -14.41 -7.76 -4.62
C SER A 79 -13.76 -9.13 -4.83
N ILE A 80 -13.31 -9.79 -3.76
CA ILE A 80 -12.68 -11.11 -3.83
C ILE A 80 -13.71 -12.17 -4.22
N ARG A 81 -13.25 -13.15 -4.97
CA ARG A 81 -14.03 -14.33 -5.33
C ARG A 81 -13.10 -15.51 -5.53
N PRO A 82 -13.60 -16.75 -5.41
CA PRO A 82 -12.83 -17.93 -5.80
C PRO A 82 -12.43 -17.85 -7.27
N ASP A 83 -11.25 -18.36 -7.60
CA ASP A 83 -10.85 -18.57 -8.99
C ASP A 83 -11.73 -19.66 -9.64
N ASP A 84 -12.56 -19.26 -10.60
CA ASP A 84 -13.40 -20.18 -11.36
C ASP A 84 -12.78 -20.57 -12.71
N GLY A 85 -11.56 -20.10 -13.01
CA GLY A 85 -10.85 -20.32 -14.26
C GLY A 85 -11.48 -19.67 -15.49
N ARG A 86 -12.57 -18.90 -15.33
CA ARG A 86 -13.32 -18.29 -16.45
C ARG A 86 -12.97 -16.84 -16.68
N SER A 87 -12.40 -16.16 -15.69
CA SER A 87 -12.15 -14.73 -15.75
C SER A 87 -10.69 -14.41 -16.11
N LEU A 88 -10.47 -14.09 -17.38
CA LEU A 88 -9.16 -13.75 -17.95
C LEU A 88 -8.52 -12.45 -17.40
N SER A 89 -9.27 -11.64 -16.65
CA SER A 89 -8.80 -10.35 -16.10
C SER A 89 -8.93 -10.36 -14.58
N THR A 90 -8.27 -11.34 -13.96
CA THR A 90 -8.17 -11.44 -12.51
C THR A 90 -6.72 -11.61 -12.07
N PHE A 91 -6.47 -11.32 -10.80
CA PHE A 91 -5.15 -11.40 -10.18
C PHE A 91 -5.27 -11.99 -8.78
N ARG A 92 -4.24 -12.67 -8.29
CA ARG A 92 -4.28 -13.32 -6.98
C ARG A 92 -4.30 -12.26 -5.87
N LEU A 93 -5.23 -12.39 -4.94
CA LEU A 93 -5.35 -11.48 -3.79
C LEU A 93 -4.06 -11.44 -2.97
N HIS A 94 -3.51 -12.63 -2.67
CA HIS A 94 -2.30 -12.74 -1.87
C HIS A 94 -1.09 -12.07 -2.53
N GLU A 95 -0.96 -12.13 -3.86
CA GLU A 95 0.13 -11.47 -4.58
C GLU A 95 0.00 -9.94 -4.49
N PHE A 96 -1.22 -9.41 -4.65
CA PHE A 96 -1.47 -7.98 -4.48
C PHE A 96 -1.14 -7.51 -3.06
N LEU A 97 -1.62 -8.22 -2.04
CA LEU A 97 -1.38 -7.88 -0.63
C LEU A 97 0.10 -7.99 -0.24
N ARG A 98 0.80 -9.04 -0.71
CA ARG A 98 2.25 -9.19 -0.48
C ARG A 98 3.04 -8.09 -1.17
N SER A 99 2.63 -7.66 -2.36
CA SER A 99 3.23 -6.51 -3.04
C SER A 99 3.09 -5.26 -2.19
N LEU A 100 1.86 -4.89 -1.77
CA LEU A 100 1.64 -3.73 -0.88
C LEU A 100 2.49 -3.81 0.40
N LYS A 101 2.52 -4.97 1.06
CA LYS A 101 3.35 -5.19 2.25
C LYS A 101 4.83 -4.94 1.96
N HIS A 102 5.34 -5.49 0.87
CA HIS A 102 6.74 -5.31 0.47
C HIS A 102 7.06 -3.84 0.18
N GLN A 103 6.13 -3.11 -0.44
CA GLN A 103 6.29 -1.68 -0.70
C GLN A 103 6.41 -0.86 0.61
N LEU A 104 5.58 -1.16 1.62
CA LEU A 104 5.66 -0.50 2.94
C LEU A 104 7.01 -0.76 3.63
N LEU A 105 7.48 -2.01 3.59
CA LEU A 105 8.77 -2.37 4.16
C LEU A 105 9.94 -1.68 3.43
N ASN A 106 9.86 -1.55 2.10
CA ASN A 106 10.88 -0.84 1.32
C ASN A 106 10.89 0.67 1.57
N LEU A 107 9.78 1.25 2.01
CA LEU A 107 9.73 2.64 2.46
C LEU A 107 10.37 2.83 3.84
N GLY A 108 10.52 1.75 4.60
CA GLY A 108 11.07 1.78 5.96
C GLY A 108 10.01 1.65 7.06
N ILE A 109 8.74 1.42 6.71
CA ILE A 109 7.68 1.14 7.70
C ILE A 109 7.99 -0.20 8.37
N GLN A 110 7.95 -0.21 9.70
CA GLN A 110 8.38 -1.36 10.49
C GLN A 110 7.43 -2.56 10.35
N ILE A 111 7.96 -3.76 10.55
CA ILE A 111 7.20 -5.01 10.37
C ILE A 111 6.07 -5.20 11.40
N ASP A 112 6.23 -4.62 12.58
CA ASP A 112 5.27 -4.62 13.68
C ASP A 112 4.27 -3.45 13.61
N ASN A 113 4.39 -2.59 12.59
CA ASN A 113 3.45 -1.50 12.35
C ASN A 113 2.02 -2.02 12.08
N GLU A 114 1.01 -1.27 12.54
CA GLU A 114 -0.40 -1.66 12.43
C GLU A 114 -0.82 -1.93 10.97
N ILE A 115 -0.43 -1.11 9.99
CA ILE A 115 -0.85 -1.34 8.60
C ILE A 115 -0.20 -2.60 8.01
N VAL A 116 1.05 -2.89 8.39
CA VAL A 116 1.80 -4.08 7.93
C VAL A 116 1.24 -5.36 8.55
N THR A 117 0.89 -5.31 9.85
CA THR A 117 0.25 -6.42 10.55
C THR A 117 -1.19 -6.65 10.07
N ASN A 118 -1.93 -5.59 9.75
CA ASN A 118 -3.26 -5.69 9.14
C ASN A 118 -3.22 -6.45 7.80
N ILE A 119 -2.30 -6.10 6.89
CA ILE A 119 -2.12 -6.83 5.62
C ILE A 119 -1.84 -8.32 5.88
N THR A 120 -0.98 -8.62 6.85
CA THR A 120 -0.65 -10.00 7.24
C THR A 120 -1.91 -10.74 7.71
N SER A 121 -2.70 -10.12 8.59
CA SER A 121 -3.97 -10.66 9.08
C SER A 121 -4.96 -10.92 7.93
N VAL A 122 -5.04 -10.05 6.92
CA VAL A 122 -5.92 -10.30 5.76
C VAL A 122 -5.42 -11.50 4.94
N ILE A 123 -4.11 -11.62 4.71
CA ILE A 123 -3.52 -12.77 4.02
C ILE A 123 -3.86 -14.07 4.77
N ASP A 124 -3.67 -14.10 6.09
CA ASP A 124 -3.88 -15.30 6.91
C ASP A 124 -5.36 -15.72 6.99
N LYS A 125 -6.29 -14.77 6.86
CA LYS A 125 -7.74 -15.01 6.93
C LYS A 125 -8.39 -15.32 5.58
N THR A 126 -7.67 -15.18 4.48
CA THR A 126 -8.22 -15.35 3.13
C THR A 126 -7.63 -16.58 2.44
N ASP A 127 -8.48 -17.28 1.69
CA ASP A 127 -8.06 -18.45 0.93
C ASP A 127 -7.01 -18.04 -0.14
N PRO A 128 -5.88 -18.76 -0.28
CA PRO A 128 -4.86 -18.48 -1.30
C PRO A 128 -5.39 -18.47 -2.74
N ASP A 129 -6.50 -19.17 -3.00
CA ASP A 129 -7.13 -19.25 -4.31
C ASP A 129 -8.10 -18.09 -4.62
N MET A 130 -8.21 -17.12 -3.72
CA MET A 130 -9.01 -15.91 -3.96
C MET A 130 -8.35 -15.00 -4.99
N VAL A 131 -9.16 -14.58 -5.94
CA VAL A 131 -8.77 -13.64 -7.00
C VAL A 131 -9.57 -12.34 -6.91
N ILE A 132 -8.97 -11.28 -7.44
CA ILE A 132 -9.56 -9.95 -7.54
C ILE A 132 -9.67 -9.59 -9.03
N PRO A 133 -10.79 -9.00 -9.51
CA PRO A 133 -10.85 -8.40 -10.83
C PRO A 133 -9.78 -7.32 -11.02
N MET A 134 -9.06 -7.30 -12.13
CA MET A 134 -7.97 -6.33 -12.36
C MET A 134 -8.44 -4.87 -12.27
N ILE A 135 -9.67 -4.59 -12.71
CA ILE A 135 -10.31 -3.28 -12.58
C ILE A 135 -10.40 -2.77 -11.13
N LYS A 136 -10.49 -3.68 -10.16
CA LYS A 136 -10.53 -3.34 -8.73
C LYS A 136 -9.14 -3.07 -8.17
N ILE A 137 -8.11 -3.74 -8.69
CA ILE A 137 -6.71 -3.39 -8.39
C ILE A 137 -6.40 -2.00 -8.95
N LYS A 138 -6.79 -1.73 -10.20
CA LYS A 138 -6.70 -0.40 -10.80
C LYS A 138 -7.34 0.66 -9.90
N PHE A 139 -8.61 0.47 -9.57
CA PHE A 139 -9.33 1.42 -8.72
C PHE A 139 -8.67 1.58 -7.34
N ALA A 140 -8.15 0.50 -6.73
CA ALA A 140 -7.44 0.60 -5.47
C ALA A 140 -6.15 1.43 -5.58
N LEU A 141 -5.31 1.19 -6.59
CA LEU A 141 -4.06 1.94 -6.78
C LEU A 141 -4.30 3.41 -7.12
N GLU A 142 -5.31 3.72 -7.95
CA GLU A 142 -5.73 5.10 -8.23
C GLU A 142 -6.14 5.83 -6.94
N ASN A 143 -6.94 5.18 -6.08
CA ASN A 143 -7.36 5.80 -4.83
C ASN A 143 -6.23 5.91 -3.80
N ILE A 144 -5.31 4.95 -3.76
CA ILE A 144 -4.10 5.07 -2.92
C ILE A 144 -3.33 6.31 -3.37
N PHE A 145 -3.07 6.45 -4.67
CA PHE A 145 -2.35 7.57 -5.25
C PHE A 145 -3.03 8.92 -4.95
N GLU A 146 -4.32 9.04 -5.21
CA GLU A 146 -5.06 10.28 -4.91
C GLU A 146 -5.04 10.63 -3.42
N LYS A 147 -5.12 9.63 -2.53
CA LYS A 147 -5.11 9.87 -1.09
C LYS A 147 -3.77 10.32 -0.54
N ILE A 148 -2.65 9.88 -1.13
CA ILE A 148 -1.32 10.29 -0.68
C ILE A 148 -0.90 11.65 -1.25
N ARG A 149 -1.51 12.06 -2.37
CA ARG A 149 -1.18 13.32 -3.06
C ARG A 149 -1.28 14.51 -2.08
N PRO A 150 -0.26 15.38 -2.02
CA PRO A 150 -0.21 16.55 -1.13
C PRO A 150 -1.42 17.48 -1.25
#